data_AF-A0A958KJX7-F1
#
_entry.id   AF-A0A958KJX7-F1
#
_cell.length_a   1.000
_cell.length_b   1.000
_cell.length_c   1.000
_cell.angle_alpha   90.00
_cell.angle_beta   90.00
_cell.angle_gamma   90.00
#
_symmetry.space_group_name_H-M   'P 1'
#
loop_
_entity.id
_entity.type
_entity.pdbx_description
1 polymer ?
#
loop_
_entity_poly.entity_id
_entity_poly.type
_entity_poly.pdbx_seq_one_letter_code
_entity_poly.pdbx_strand_id
1 'polypeptide(L)'
;MRTQLLKIVTFSIAVLFLVSLSACARQSRAAQGAIGGAGVGAGLGAIIGSTTGHTAEGTAIGAGAGVLTGALIGEAMDQSDVERERLEEEQRRQSEEIERQRRELEDLRRQRQYDDTYRRY
;
A
#
# COMPACT_ATOMS: atom_id res chain seq x y z
N MET A 1 -39.49 3.66 -5.42
CA MET A 1 -38.25 3.89 -4.66
C MET A 1 -37.58 2.60 -4.17
N ARG A 2 -38.30 1.67 -3.51
CA ARG A 2 -37.73 0.38 -3.02
C ARG A 2 -37.04 -0.49 -4.09
N THR A 3 -37.56 -0.53 -5.31
CA THR A 3 -36.97 -1.30 -6.42
C THR A 3 -35.70 -0.67 -7.01
N GLN A 4 -35.54 0.65 -6.91
CA GLN A 4 -34.31 1.34 -7.33
C GLN A 4 -33.19 1.13 -6.30
N LEU A 5 -33.53 1.14 -5.01
CA LEU A 5 -32.60 0.79 -3.93
C LEU A 5 -32.12 -0.66 -4.05
N LEU A 6 -33.00 -1.60 -4.39
CA LEU A 6 -32.61 -3.01 -4.58
C LEU A 6 -31.64 -3.21 -5.75
N LYS A 7 -31.84 -2.47 -6.85
CA LYS A 7 -30.94 -2.45 -8.02
C LYS A 7 -29.58 -1.83 -7.70
N ILE A 8 -29.56 -0.74 -6.93
CA ILE A 8 -28.31 -0.10 -6.48
C ILE A 8 -27.53 -1.04 -5.57
N VAL A 9 -28.20 -1.71 -4.62
CA VAL A 9 -27.57 -2.66 -3.70
C VAL A 9 -27.01 -3.87 -4.45
N THR A 10 -27.76 -4.45 -5.39
CA THR A 10 -27.26 -5.56 -6.23
C THR A 10 -26.11 -5.14 -7.13
N PHE A 11 -26.15 -3.94 -7.71
CA PHE A 11 -25.05 -3.38 -8.51
C PHE A 11 -23.79 -3.16 -7.65
N SER A 12 -23.95 -2.62 -6.45
CA SER A 12 -22.85 -2.40 -5.50
C SER A 12 -22.20 -3.71 -5.07
N ILE A 13 -23.01 -4.74 -4.76
CA ILE A 13 -22.52 -6.08 -4.41
C ILE A 13 -21.79 -6.72 -5.59
N ALA A 14 -22.31 -6.58 -6.82
CA ALA A 14 -21.66 -7.11 -8.01
C ALA A 14 -20.29 -6.46 -8.25
N VAL A 15 -20.20 -5.14 -8.15
CA VAL A 15 -18.93 -4.39 -8.25
C VAL A 15 -17.94 -4.84 -7.16
N LEU A 16 -18.40 -5.00 -5.93
CA LEU A 16 -17.57 -5.47 -4.82
C LEU A 16 -17.01 -6.89 -5.06
N PHE A 17 -17.82 -7.76 -5.67
CA PHE A 17 -17.43 -9.12 -6.04
C PHE A 17 -16.37 -9.11 -7.15
N LEU A 18 -16.56 -8.31 -8.20
CA LEU A 18 -15.61 -8.16 -9.32
C LEU A 18 -14.24 -7.60 -8.87
N VAL A 19 -14.25 -6.65 -7.94
CA VAL A 19 -13.02 -6.10 -7.33
C VAL A 19 -12.30 -7.16 -6.49
N SER A 20 -13.04 -7.95 -5.73
CA SER A 20 -12.48 -9.06 -4.94
C SER A 20 -11.86 -10.15 -5.81
N LEU A 21 -12.42 -10.46 -6.99
CA LEU A 21 -11.83 -11.41 -7.92
C LEU A 21 -10.52 -10.88 -8.56
N SER A 22 -10.43 -9.57 -8.82
CA SER A 22 -9.22 -8.95 -9.38
C SER A 22 -8.09 -8.80 -8.35
N ALA A 23 -8.40 -8.87 -7.06
CA ALA A 23 -7.40 -8.90 -5.99
C ALA A 23 -6.66 -10.24 -5.86
N CYS A 24 -7.22 -11.33 -6.41
CA CYS A 24 -6.60 -12.66 -6.38
C CYS A 24 -5.53 -12.86 -7.46
N ALA A 25 -5.51 -12.03 -8.51
CA ALA A 25 -4.45 -12.03 -9.51
C ALA A 25 -3.42 -10.96 -9.12
N ARG A 26 -2.19 -11.37 -8.84
CA ARG A 26 -1.07 -10.48 -8.50
C ARG A 26 -0.80 -9.53 -9.68
N GLN A 27 -1.48 -8.39 -9.67
CA GLN A 27 -1.43 -7.36 -10.69
C GLN A 27 -0.15 -6.52 -10.50
N SER A 28 0.53 -6.16 -11.60
CA SER A 28 1.72 -5.29 -11.52
C SER A 28 1.39 -3.94 -10.89
N ARG A 29 2.35 -3.34 -10.19
CA ARG A 29 2.20 -2.01 -9.57
C ARG A 29 1.81 -0.95 -10.59
N ALA A 30 2.33 -1.03 -11.81
CA ALA A 30 1.94 -0.20 -12.95
C ALA A 30 0.46 -0.35 -13.30
N ALA A 31 -0.07 -1.58 -13.41
CA ALA A 31 -1.49 -1.79 -13.73
C ALA A 31 -2.41 -1.40 -12.56
N GLN A 32 -2.00 -1.62 -11.30
CA GLN A 32 -2.73 -1.11 -10.14
C GLN A 32 -2.75 0.42 -10.12
N GLY A 33 -1.60 1.06 -10.34
CA GLY A 33 -1.47 2.52 -10.41
C GLY A 33 -2.27 3.10 -11.55
N ALA A 34 -2.25 2.47 -12.73
CA ALA A 34 -3.03 2.87 -13.90
C ALA A 34 -4.54 2.81 -13.65
N ILE A 35 -5.04 1.70 -13.10
CA ILE A 35 -6.47 1.52 -12.81
C ILE A 35 -6.92 2.48 -11.69
N GLY A 36 -6.12 2.60 -10.62
CA GLY A 36 -6.39 3.53 -9.53
C GLY A 36 -6.37 4.99 -9.99
N GLY A 37 -5.36 5.36 -10.77
CA GLY A 37 -5.22 6.68 -11.37
C GLY A 37 -6.35 6.98 -12.36
N ALA A 38 -6.77 6.01 -13.16
CA ALA A 38 -7.92 6.12 -14.06
C ALA A 38 -9.22 6.39 -13.28
N GLY A 39 -9.47 5.63 -12.21
CA GLY A 39 -10.68 5.78 -11.41
C GLY A 39 -10.75 7.14 -10.72
N VAL A 40 -9.64 7.57 -10.10
CA VAL A 40 -9.55 8.88 -9.44
C VAL A 40 -9.63 10.02 -10.46
N GLY A 41 -8.89 9.92 -11.57
CA GLY A 41 -8.87 10.93 -12.63
C GLY A 41 -10.21 11.04 -13.36
N ALA A 42 -10.88 9.92 -13.64
CA ALA A 42 -12.23 9.89 -14.19
C ALA A 42 -13.25 10.50 -13.23
N GLY A 43 -13.17 10.19 -11.94
CA GLY A 43 -14.06 10.76 -10.92
C GLY A 43 -13.93 12.28 -10.83
N LEU A 44 -12.70 12.79 -10.75
CA LEU A 44 -12.44 14.23 -10.72
C LEU A 44 -12.83 14.91 -12.04
N GLY A 45 -12.51 14.29 -13.17
CA GLY A 45 -12.86 14.77 -14.50
C GLY A 45 -14.37 14.82 -14.76
N ALA A 46 -15.12 13.86 -14.21
CA ALA A 46 -16.57 13.85 -14.28
C ALA A 46 -17.19 14.96 -13.42
N ILE A 47 -16.67 15.21 -12.21
CA ILE A 47 -17.14 16.29 -11.35
C ILE A 47 -16.92 17.64 -12.04
N ILE A 48 -15.71 17.91 -12.51
CA ILE A 48 -15.39 19.18 -13.17
C ILE A 48 -16.16 19.32 -14.49
N GLY A 49 -16.17 18.26 -15.32
CA GLY A 49 -16.89 18.26 -16.59
C GLY A 49 -18.41 18.43 -16.42
N SER A 50 -18.98 17.97 -15.30
CA SER A 50 -20.40 18.17 -15.00
C SER A 50 -20.76 19.64 -14.75
N THR A 51 -19.81 20.45 -14.26
CA THR A 51 -20.03 21.90 -14.05
C THR A 51 -19.93 22.71 -15.35
N THR A 52 -19.17 22.23 -16.33
CA THR A 52 -18.96 22.91 -17.61
C THR A 52 -19.82 22.37 -18.74
N GLY A 53 -20.65 21.36 -18.48
CA GLY A 53 -21.48 20.68 -19.49
C GLY A 53 -20.74 19.66 -20.36
N HIS A 54 -19.48 19.38 -20.06
CA HIS A 54 -18.59 18.50 -20.83
C HIS A 54 -18.13 17.29 -19.99
N THR A 55 -19.08 16.61 -19.33
CA THR A 55 -18.78 15.47 -18.44
C THR A 55 -18.04 14.35 -19.18
N ALA A 56 -18.43 14.04 -20.42
CA ALA A 56 -17.83 12.95 -21.19
C ALA A 56 -16.37 13.24 -21.54
N GLU A 57 -16.06 14.46 -22.01
CA GLU A 57 -14.69 14.89 -22.30
C GLU A 57 -13.84 15.01 -21.04
N GLY A 58 -14.37 15.63 -19.98
CA GLY A 58 -13.68 15.74 -18.70
C GLY A 58 -13.33 14.38 -18.10
N THR A 59 -14.26 13.42 -18.20
CA THR A 59 -14.03 12.04 -17.75
C THR A 59 -13.01 11.32 -18.61
N ALA A 60 -13.08 11.45 -19.95
CA ALA A 60 -12.16 10.79 -20.86
C ALA A 60 -10.71 11.30 -20.69
N ILE A 61 -10.55 12.62 -20.56
CA ILE A 61 -9.24 13.26 -20.35
C ILE A 61 -8.70 12.89 -18.96
N GLY A 62 -9.53 13.00 -17.92
CA GLY A 62 -9.12 12.64 -16.56
C GLY A 62 -8.76 11.16 -16.42
N ALA A 63 -9.52 10.27 -17.05
CA ALA A 63 -9.23 8.85 -17.10
C ALA A 63 -7.92 8.57 -17.86
N GLY A 64 -7.75 9.13 -19.06
CA GLY A 64 -6.56 8.92 -19.88
C GLY A 64 -5.28 9.44 -19.20
N ALA A 65 -5.32 10.66 -18.66
CA ALA A 65 -4.21 11.24 -17.92
C ALA A 65 -3.91 10.44 -16.63
N GLY A 66 -4.97 9.97 -15.94
CA GLY A 66 -4.86 9.13 -14.75
C GLY A 66 -4.24 7.76 -15.02
N VAL A 67 -4.60 7.10 -16.14
CA VAL A 67 -3.98 5.84 -16.58
C VAL A 67 -2.49 6.03 -16.82
N LEU A 68 -2.11 7.02 -17.62
CA LEU A 68 -0.71 7.24 -18.00
C LEU A 68 0.15 7.58 -16.78
N THR A 69 -0.31 8.52 -15.97
CA THR A 69 0.40 8.95 -14.75
C THR A 69 0.49 7.80 -13.75
N GLY A 70 -0.62 7.09 -13.54
CA GLY A 70 -0.69 5.96 -12.62
C GLY A 70 0.19 4.79 -13.05
N ALA A 71 0.29 4.50 -14.35
CA ALA A 71 1.17 3.47 -14.89
C ALA A 71 2.65 3.78 -14.63
N LEU A 72 3.06 5.03 -14.92
CA LEU A 72 4.44 5.47 -14.74
C LEU A 72 4.86 5.45 -13.26
N ILE A 73 4.00 5.95 -12.37
CA ILE A 73 4.29 5.93 -10.92
C ILE A 73 4.33 4.50 -10.41
N GLY A 74 3.40 3.64 -10.87
CA GLY A 74 3.39 2.24 -10.47
C GLY A 74 4.64 1.48 -10.89
N GLU A 75 5.20 1.77 -12.07
CA GLU A 75 6.48 1.20 -12.52
C GLU A 75 7.65 1.63 -11.61
N ALA A 76 7.70 2.91 -11.23
CA ALA A 76 8.73 3.44 -10.32
C ALA A 76 8.61 2.87 -8.90
N MET A 77 7.37 2.60 -8.45
CA MET A 77 7.11 1.95 -7.17
C MET A 77 7.61 0.51 -7.12
N ASP A 78 7.53 -0.24 -8.23
CA ASP A 78 8.00 -1.63 -8.28
C ASP A 78 9.50 -1.73 -7.98
N GLN A 79 10.29 -0.78 -8.52
CA GLN A 79 11.72 -0.68 -8.20
C GLN A 79 11.98 -0.29 -6.75
N SER A 80 11.14 0.60 -6.21
CA SER A 80 11.24 1.06 -4.82
C SER A 80 10.89 -0.06 -3.83
N ASP A 81 9.96 -0.94 -4.18
CA ASP A 81 9.57 -2.08 -3.34
C ASP A 81 10.72 -3.09 -3.21
N VAL A 82 11.47 -3.35 -4.29
CA VAL A 82 12.65 -4.24 -4.25
C VAL A 82 13.72 -3.69 -3.31
N GLU A 83 13.98 -2.38 -3.36
CA GLU A 83 14.97 -1.76 -2.47
C GLU A 83 14.50 -1.77 -1.02
N ARG A 84 13.19 -1.56 -0.78
CA ARG A 84 12.59 -1.67 0.55
C ARG A 84 12.71 -3.08 1.12
N GLU A 85 12.44 -4.12 0.33
CA GLU A 85 12.60 -5.51 0.78
C GLU A 85 14.05 -5.80 1.19
N ARG A 86 15.04 -5.29 0.44
CA ARG A 86 16.47 -5.41 0.81
C ARG A 86 16.79 -4.70 2.13
N LEU A 87 16.33 -3.47 2.29
CA LEU A 87 16.53 -2.70 3.51
C LEU A 87 15.87 -3.37 4.71
N GLU A 88 14.67 -3.93 4.55
CA GLU A 88 13.98 -4.67 5.59
C GLU A 88 14.71 -5.97 5.97
N GLU A 89 15.24 -6.71 4.98
CA GLU A 89 16.08 -7.89 5.25
C GLU A 89 17.36 -7.52 6.01
N GLU A 90 18.04 -6.44 5.61
CA GLU A 90 19.23 -5.94 6.29
C GLU A 90 18.90 -5.52 7.72
N GLN A 91 17.83 -4.74 7.92
CA GLN A 91 17.38 -4.34 9.25
C GLN A 91 17.02 -5.54 10.11
N ARG A 92 16.38 -6.56 9.54
CA ARG A 92 16.02 -7.78 10.26
C ARG A 92 17.26 -8.55 10.70
N ARG A 93 18.26 -8.71 9.84
CA ARG A 93 19.55 -9.33 10.21
C ARG A 93 20.24 -8.54 11.31
N GLN A 94 20.25 -7.20 11.18
CA GLN A 94 20.84 -6.32 12.18
C GLN A 94 20.12 -6.43 13.53
N SER A 95 18.79 -6.53 13.51
CA SER A 95 17.97 -6.70 14.71
C SER A 95 18.28 -8.00 15.45
N GLU A 96 18.44 -9.09 14.70
CA GLU A 96 18.83 -10.40 15.27
C GLU A 96 20.22 -10.35 15.91
N GLU A 97 21.18 -9.64 15.31
CA GLU A 97 22.53 -9.48 15.86
C GLU A 97 22.55 -8.60 17.11
N ILE A 98 21.81 -7.49 17.12
CA ILE A 98 21.63 -6.63 18.30
C ILE A 98 21.00 -7.43 19.45
N GLU A 99 20.04 -8.30 19.15
CA GLU A 99 19.39 -9.12 20.17
C GLU A 99 20.32 -10.21 20.71
N ARG A 100 21.22 -10.77 19.88
CA ARG A 100 22.30 -11.64 20.37
C ARG A 100 23.26 -10.89 21.27
N GLN A 101 23.73 -9.72 20.83
CA GLN A 101 24.63 -8.87 21.62
C GLN A 101 23.99 -8.44 22.93
N ARG A 102 22.69 -8.09 22.93
CA ARG A 102 21.96 -7.73 24.15
C ARG A 102 21.88 -8.88 25.14
N ARG A 103 21.61 -10.10 24.67
CA ARG A 103 21.57 -11.27 25.55
C ARG A 103 22.93 -11.52 26.22
N GLU A 104 24.02 -11.46 25.46
CA GLU A 104 25.36 -11.59 26.01
C GLU A 104 25.67 -10.45 27.01
N LEU A 105 25.29 -9.21 26.69
CA LEU A 105 25.50 -8.07 27.57
C LEU A 105 24.70 -8.18 28.86
N GLU A 106 23.48 -8.72 28.80
CA GLU A 106 22.63 -8.96 29.96
C GLU A 106 23.20 -10.04 30.87
N ASP A 107 23.74 -11.13 30.31
CA ASP A 107 24.41 -12.18 31.09
C ASP A 107 25.70 -11.66 31.75
N LEU A 108 26.51 -10.90 31.01
CA LEU A 108 27.70 -10.24 31.55
C LEU A 108 27.34 -9.21 32.64
N ARG A 109 26.29 -8.42 32.44
CA ARG A 109 25.79 -7.47 33.44
C ARG A 109 25.27 -8.20 34.67
N ARG A 110 24.55 -9.31 34.50
CA ARG A 110 24.05 -10.13 35.62
C ARG A 110 25.21 -10.70 36.44
N GLN A 111 26.29 -11.16 35.79
CA GLN A 111 27.48 -11.65 36.47
C GLN A 111 28.24 -10.54 37.18
N ARG A 112 28.48 -9.40 36.52
CA ARG A 112 29.07 -8.20 37.14
C ARG A 112 28.28 -7.76 38.37
N GLN A 113 26.96 -7.79 38.30
CA GLN A 113 26.09 -7.39 39.39
C GLN A 113 26.13 -8.37 40.57
N TYR A 114 26.25 -9.68 40.31
CA TYR A 114 26.47 -10.68 41.36
C TYR A 114 27.82 -10.46 42.08
N ASP A 115 28.87 -10.19 41.30
CA ASP A 115 30.22 -9.96 41.80
C ASP A 115 30.33 -8.67 42.64
N ASP A 116 29.75 -7.55 42.18
CA ASP A 116 29.71 -6.29 42.94
C ASP A 116 28.91 -6.43 44.25
N THR A 117 27.88 -7.28 44.28
CA THR A 117 27.09 -7.52 45.49
C THR A 117 27.90 -8.29 46.52
N TYR A 118 28.70 -9.27 46.10
CA TYR A 118 29.53 -10.07 47.01
C TYR A 118 30.75 -9.30 47.52
N ARG A 119 31.32 -8.41 46.70
CA ARG A 119 32.47 -7.57 47.07
C ARG A 119 32.17 -6.50 48.12
N ARG A 120 30.87 -6.25 48.39
CA ARG A 120 30.40 -5.24 49.34
C ARG A 120 30.16 -5.77 50.77
N TYR A 121 30.29 -7.08 50.97
CA TYR A 121 30.28 -7.76 52.27
C TYR A 121 31.70 -8.17 52.66
#